data_AF-A0A7X9JD81-F1
#
_entry.id   AF-A0A7X9JD81-F1
#
_cell.length_a   1.000
_cell.length_b   1.000
_cell.length_c   1.000
_cell.angle_alpha   90.00
_cell.angle_beta   90.00
_cell.angle_gamma   90.00
#
_symmetry.space_group_name_H-M   'P 1'
#
loop_
_entity.id
_entity.type
_entity.pdbx_description
1 polymer ?
#
loop_
_entity_poly.entity_id
_entity_poly.type
_entity_poly.pdbx_seq_one_letter_code
_entity_poly.pdbx_strand_id
1 'polypeptide(L)' 'MKASEIREMNIEQLKKFISEKRTQSVKLRFDISAKQIKNHREYRKTRKEIAQALTILKEKEVK' A
#
# COMPACT_ATOMS: atom_id res chain seq x y z
N MET A 1 -1.47 -8.37 -0.88
CA MET A 1 -1.01 -9.22 0.25
C MET A 1 -2.21 -9.70 1.05
N LYS A 2 -2.11 -10.83 1.76
CA LYS A 2 -3.14 -11.24 2.72
C LYS A 2 -3.00 -10.40 3.99
N ALA A 3 -4.11 -10.06 4.63
CA ALA A 3 -4.12 -9.23 5.85
C ALA A 3 -3.27 -9.82 7.00
N SER A 4 -3.02 -11.13 6.97
CA SER A 4 -2.22 -11.86 7.95
C SER A 4 -0.75 -11.41 7.99
N GLU A 5 -0.11 -11.27 6.83
CA GLU A 5 1.30 -10.84 6.72
C GLU A 5 1.47 -9.39 7.23
N ILE A 6 0.48 -8.54 6.97
CA ILE A 6 0.49 -7.13 7.39
C ILE A 6 0.31 -7.02 8.91
N ARG A 7 -0.36 -7.98 9.56
CA ARG A 7 -0.53 -8.00 11.03
C ARG A 7 0.73 -8.44 11.78
N GLU A 8 1.51 -9.37 11.21
CA GLU A 8 2.79 -9.82 11.77
C GLU A 8 3.87 -8.73 11.75
N MET A 9 3.79 -7.78 10.81
CA MET A 9 4.73 -6.68 10.72
C MET A 9 4.65 -5.70 11.90
N ASN A 10 5.81 -5.23 12.37
CA ASN A 10 5.91 -4.24 13.45
C ASN A 10 5.40 -2.85 12.99
N ILE A 11 5.01 -1.97 13.92
CA ILE A 11 4.43 -0.64 13.61
C ILE A 11 5.39 0.20 12.76
N GLU A 12 6.70 0.14 13.02
CA GLU A 12 7.71 0.82 12.22
C GLU A 12 7.84 0.26 10.80
N GLN A 13 7.74 -1.07 10.65
CA GLN A 13 7.76 -1.73 9.35
C GLN A 13 6.51 -1.37 8.54
N LEU A 14 5.35 -1.27 9.19
CA LEU A 14 4.11 -0.79 8.57
C LEU A 14 4.24 0.65 8.06
N LYS A 15 4.83 1.55 8.85
CA LYS A 15 5.08 2.93 8.43
C LYS A 15 6.02 3.00 7.22
N LYS A 16 7.11 2.23 7.23
CA LYS A 16 8.04 2.12 6.08
C LYS A 16 7.33 1.59 4.83
N PHE A 17 6.56 0.52 4.99
CA PHE A 17 5.81 -0.10 3.89
C PHE A 17 4.77 0.86 3.28
N ILE A 18 4.04 1.63 4.11
CA ILE A 18 3.10 2.66 3.64
C ILE A 18 3.83 3.73 2.83
N SER A 19 5.01 4.16 3.27
CA SER A 19 5.83 5.15 2.57
C SER A 19 6.27 4.65 1.19
N GLU A 20 6.80 3.42 1.11
CA GLU A 20 7.20 2.79 -0.15
C GLU A 20 6.03 2.56 -1.11
N LYS A 21 4.88 2.11 -0.59
CA LYS A 21 3.68 1.93 -1.40
C LYS A 21 3.12 3.25 -1.90
N ARG A 22 3.27 4.35 -1.14
CA ARG A 22 2.92 5.70 -1.60
C ARG A 22 3.79 6.14 -2.77
N THR A 23 5.11 6.00 -2.69
CA THR A 23 5.99 6.31 -3.83
C THR A 23 5.69 5.43 -5.05
N GLN A 24 5.42 4.14 -4.85
CA GLN A 24 4.99 3.25 -5.93
C GLN A 24 3.66 3.69 -6.55
N SER A 25 2.69 4.17 -5.76
CA SER A 25 1.41 4.69 -6.27
C SER A 25 1.56 5.97 -7.10
N VAL A 26 2.59 6.77 -6.81
CA VAL A 26 2.92 7.98 -7.57
C VAL A 26 3.55 7.58 -8.91
N LYS A 27 4.52 6.67 -8.92
CA LYS A 27 5.09 6.11 -10.16
C LYS A 27 4.01 5.51 -11.05
N LEU A 28 3.16 4.65 -10.50
CA LEU A 28 2.03 4.06 -11.24
C LEU A 28 1.07 5.11 -11.81
N ARG A 29 0.87 6.26 -11.14
CA ARG A 29 0.06 7.36 -11.71
C ARG A 29 0.74 8.03 -12.90
N PHE A 30 2.06 8.26 -12.82
CA PHE A 30 2.82 8.80 -13.95
C PHE A 30 2.81 7.83 -15.13
N ASP A 31 3.02 6.55 -14.88
CA ASP A 31 3.01 5.50 -15.90
C ASP A 31 1.60 5.33 -16.55
N ILE A 32 0.53 5.52 -15.77
CA ILE A 32 -0.86 5.57 -16.27
C ILE A 32 -1.03 6.79 -17.20
N SER A 33 -0.56 7.96 -16.76
CA SER A 33 -0.63 9.21 -17.54
C SER A 33 0.17 9.11 -18.84
N ALA A 34 1.31 8.41 -18.83
CA ALA A 34 2.13 8.14 -20.00
C ALA A 34 1.50 7.12 -20.97
N LYS A 35 0.32 6.55 -20.64
CA LYS A 35 -0.40 5.52 -21.43
C LYS A 35 0.43 4.26 -21.74
N GLN A 36 1.52 4.01 -21.02
CA GLN A 36 2.37 2.83 -21.22
C GLN A 36 2.01 1.65 -20.31
N ILE A 37 1.03 1.82 -19.41
CA ILE A 37 0.62 0.74 -18.50
C ILE A 37 -0.30 -0.27 -19.19
N LYS A 38 0.19 -1.50 -19.30
CA LYS A 38 -0.60 -2.67 -19.69
C LYS A 38 -1.60 -3.12 -18.61
N ASN A 39 -1.39 -2.76 -17.34
CA ASN A 39 -2.15 -3.33 -16.23
C ASN A 39 -2.61 -2.30 -15.18
N HIS A 40 -3.69 -1.58 -15.46
CA HIS A 40 -4.33 -0.62 -14.53
C HIS A 40 -4.78 -1.23 -13.19
N ARG A 41 -4.91 -2.57 -13.13
CA ARG A 41 -5.32 -3.28 -11.91
C ARG A 41 -4.30 -3.17 -10.78
N GLU A 42 -3.02 -2.97 -11.10
CA GLU A 42 -1.98 -2.82 -10.08
C GLU A 42 -2.20 -1.58 -9.23
N TYR A 43 -2.60 -0.45 -9.82
CA TYR A 43 -2.90 0.76 -9.07
C TYR A 43 -4.02 0.57 -8.03
N ARG A 44 -5.10 -0.14 -8.40
CA ARG A 44 -6.17 -0.52 -7.46
C ARG A 44 -5.66 -1.43 -6.35
N LYS A 45 -4.81 -2.41 -6.68
CA LYS A 45 -4.21 -3.32 -5.70
C LYS A 45 -3.34 -2.57 -4.70
N THR A 46 -2.47 -1.68 -5.17
CA THR A 46 -1.60 -0.85 -4.33
C THR A 46 -2.42 0.06 -3.40
N ARG A 47 -3.52 0.67 -3.89
CA ARG A 47 -4.44 1.45 -3.04
C ARG A 47 -5.06 0.60 -1.93
N LYS A 48 -5.50 -0.62 -2.26
CA LYS A 48 -6.10 -1.54 -1.28
C LYS A 48 -5.09 -1.97 -0.21
N GLU A 49 -3.84 -2.24 -0.61
CA GLU A 49 -2.75 -2.58 0.32
C GLU A 49 -2.43 -1.43 1.28
N ILE A 50 -2.39 -0.18 0.80
CA ILE A 50 -2.21 1.00 1.65
C ILE A 50 -3.34 1.14 2.68
N ALA A 51 -4.60 0.97 2.23
CA ALA A 51 -5.75 1.07 3.11
C ALA A 51 -5.70 0.01 4.23
N GLN A 52 -5.39 -1.25 3.88
CA GLN A 52 -5.25 -2.33 4.85
C GLN A 52 -4.13 -2.06 5.87
N ALA A 53 -2.98 -1.58 5.42
CA ALA A 53 -1.87 -1.23 6.30
C ALA A 53 -2.23 -0.10 7.28
N LEU A 54 -2.97 0.92 6.81
CA LEU A 54 -3.46 2.01 7.67
C LEU A 54 -4.50 1.53 8.69
N THR A 55 -5.42 0.65 8.29
CA THR A 55 -6.40 0.06 9.22
C THR A 55 -5.71 -0.73 10.33
N ILE A 56 -4.73 -1.58 9.99
CA ILE A 56 -3.99 -2.37 10.98
C ILE A 56 -3.15 -1.48 11.90
N LEU A 57 -2.55 -0.42 11.37
CA LEU A 57 -1.83 0.56 12.18
C LEU A 57 -2.77 1.21 13.22
N LYS A 58 -3.99 1.55 12.81
CA LYS A 58 -5.00 2.09 13.73
C LYS A 58 -5.50 1.05 14.74
N GLU A 59 -5.71 -0.20 14.31
CA GLU A 59 -6.05 -1.32 15.22
C GLU A 59 -4.97 -1.53 16.29
N LYS A 60 -3.68 -1.31 15.96
CA LYS A 60 -2.57 -1.42 16.92
C LYS A 60 -2.42 -0.20 17.84
N GLU A 61 -2.82 1.00 17.41
CA GLU A 61 -2.79 2.22 18.24
C GLU A 61 -3.95 2.31 19.23
N VAL A 62 -5.11 1.72 18.91
CA VAL A 62 -6.32 1.80 19.74
C VAL A 62 -6.38 0.68 20.80
N LYS A 63 -5.48 -0.31 20.71
CA LYS A 63 -5.39 -1.44 21.64
C LYS A 63 -4.36 -1.18 22.73
#